data_AF-A0A0P4WRF7-F1
#
_entry.id   AF-A0A0P4WRF7-F1
#
_cell.length_a   1.000
_cell.length_b   1.000
_cell.length_c   1.000
_cell.angle_alpha   90.00
_cell.angle_beta   90.00
_cell.angle_gamma   90.00
#
_symmetry.space_group_name_H-M   'P 1'
#
loop_
_entity.id
_entity.type
_entity.pdbx_description
1 polymer ?
#
loop_
_entity_poly.entity_id
_entity_poly.type
_entity_poly.pdbx_seq_one_letter_code
_entity_poly.pdbx_strand_id
1 'polypeptide(L)'
;MASQSKSHSNQGPQRPEGLSSQSSDPMLPTQRVRMIVSSCPGVEKISEESLHLITKATELFVQSFTQEVHSQAADASKLCYEDVAGAVHSLDHLKFLRDIIPQKITWAEAQKLMENHENNFEGFF
;
A
#
# COMPACT_ATOMS: atom_id res chain seq x y z
N MET A 1 -66.38 1.19 23.82
CA MET A 1 -65.30 1.09 24.82
C MET A 1 -64.57 -0.23 24.55
N ALA A 2 -63.38 -0.17 23.95
CA ALA A 2 -62.09 -0.42 24.64
C ALA A 2 -61.89 -1.93 24.89
N SER A 3 -60.83 -2.64 24.50
CA SER A 3 -59.50 -2.30 23.99
C SER A 3 -58.83 -3.57 23.43
N GLN A 4 -57.82 -3.36 22.59
CA GLN A 4 -56.81 -4.32 22.10
C GLN A 4 -55.96 -4.93 23.23
N SER A 5 -55.26 -6.05 22.95
CA SER A 5 -53.78 -6.20 23.04
C SER A 5 -53.39 -7.67 23.19
N LYS A 6 -52.82 -8.33 22.17
CA LYS A 6 -51.45 -8.29 21.62
C LYS A 6 -50.58 -9.45 22.13
N SER A 7 -50.40 -10.39 21.21
CA SER A 7 -49.30 -11.34 21.05
C SER A 7 -47.93 -10.67 21.25
N HIS A 8 -47.00 -11.36 21.91
CA HIS A 8 -45.56 -11.11 21.77
C HIS A 8 -44.86 -12.43 21.45
N SER A 9 -44.57 -12.61 20.16
CA SER A 9 -43.51 -13.49 19.66
C SER A 9 -42.20 -12.73 19.85
N ASN A 10 -41.28 -13.31 20.62
CA ASN A 10 -39.99 -12.70 20.90
C ASN A 10 -39.03 -13.03 19.75
N GLN A 11 -38.91 -12.10 18.78
CA GLN A 11 -37.86 -12.15 17.78
C GLN A 11 -36.57 -11.59 18.40
N GLY A 12 -35.53 -12.42 18.44
CA GLY A 12 -34.17 -12.00 18.81
C GLY A 12 -33.60 -10.97 17.83
N PRO A 13 -32.50 -10.29 18.19
CA PRO A 13 -31.98 -9.18 17.43
C PRO A 13 -31.42 -9.66 16.08
N GLN A 14 -32.02 -9.16 15.00
CA GLN A 14 -31.52 -9.34 13.64
C GLN A 14 -30.17 -8.63 13.50
N ARG A 15 -29.13 -9.42 13.22
CA ARG A 15 -27.81 -8.93 12.82
C ARG A 15 -27.98 -8.20 11.48
N PRO A 16 -27.44 -6.97 11.28
CA PRO A 16 -27.65 -6.24 10.06
C PRO A 16 -26.93 -6.93 8.89
N GLU A 17 -27.74 -7.44 7.96
CA GLU A 17 -27.38 -7.92 6.62
C GLU A 17 -26.94 -6.71 5.79
N GLY A 18 -25.63 -6.55 5.56
CA GLY A 18 -25.14 -5.44 4.73
C GLY A 18 -23.65 -5.19 4.80
N LEU A 19 -22.82 -6.22 4.60
CA LEU A 19 -21.43 -6.00 4.18
C LEU A 19 -21.21 -6.78 2.89
N SER A 20 -21.10 -6.03 1.79
CA SER A 20 -20.89 -6.52 0.43
C SER A 20 -19.90 -7.67 0.39
N SER A 21 -20.29 -8.76 -0.26
CA SER A 21 -19.49 -9.94 -0.57
C SER A 21 -18.32 -9.58 -1.50
N GLN A 22 -17.32 -8.90 -0.98
CA GLN A 22 -15.96 -9.00 -1.49
C GLN A 22 -15.53 -10.44 -1.19
N SER A 23 -15.17 -11.22 -2.21
CA SER A 23 -14.67 -12.58 -2.01
C SER A 23 -13.59 -12.55 -0.93
N SER A 24 -13.83 -13.28 0.16
CA SER A 24 -12.89 -13.40 1.29
C SER A 24 -11.52 -13.90 0.84
N ASP A 25 -11.47 -14.57 -0.30
CA ASP A 25 -10.27 -15.17 -0.80
C ASP A 25 -9.27 -14.13 -1.33
N PRO A 26 -7.98 -14.25 -0.99
CA PRO A 26 -6.95 -13.41 -1.56
C PRO A 26 -6.78 -13.68 -3.06
N MET A 27 -6.62 -12.60 -3.83
CA MET A 27 -6.24 -12.66 -5.24
C MET A 27 -4.75 -12.99 -5.42
N LEU A 28 -3.90 -12.54 -4.49
CA LEU A 28 -2.48 -12.86 -4.50
C LEU A 28 -2.26 -14.31 -4.04
N PRO A 29 -1.35 -15.08 -4.67
CA PRO A 29 -1.05 -16.43 -4.24
C PRO A 29 -0.42 -16.44 -2.84
N THR A 30 -1.20 -16.85 -1.83
CA THR A 30 -0.80 -16.86 -0.41
C THR A 30 0.54 -17.57 -0.17
N GLN A 31 0.81 -18.66 -0.89
CA GLN A 31 2.08 -19.39 -0.76
C GLN A 31 3.29 -18.60 -1.26
N ARG A 32 3.12 -17.74 -2.28
CA ARG A 32 4.17 -16.83 -2.75
C ARG A 32 4.45 -15.76 -1.70
N VAL A 33 3.40 -15.20 -1.10
CA VAL A 33 3.53 -14.24 0.00
C VAL A 33 4.28 -14.87 1.16
N ARG A 34 3.97 -16.11 1.56
CA ARG A 34 4.69 -16.83 2.62
C ARG A 34 6.18 -16.90 2.36
N MET A 35 6.58 -17.33 1.16
CA MET A 35 7.99 -17.46 0.81
C MET A 35 8.73 -16.13 0.88
N ILE A 36 8.10 -15.04 0.43
CA ILE A 36 8.68 -13.69 0.51
C ILE A 36 8.87 -13.28 1.97
N VAL A 37 7.82 -13.39 2.81
CA VAL A 37 7.91 -12.97 4.22
C VAL A 37 8.90 -13.85 5.00
N SER A 38 8.97 -15.15 4.71
CA SER A 38 9.95 -16.08 5.32
C SER A 38 11.39 -15.86 4.85
N SER A 39 11.62 -15.20 3.71
CA SER A 39 12.97 -14.82 3.29
C SER A 39 13.53 -13.62 4.06
N CYS A 40 12.70 -12.89 4.80
CA CYS A 40 13.13 -11.77 5.61
C CYS A 40 13.91 -12.25 6.86
N PRO A 41 15.06 -11.63 7.18
CA PRO A 41 15.82 -11.98 8.38
C PRO A 41 14.97 -11.72 9.63
N GLY A 42 14.96 -12.68 10.57
CA GLY A 42 14.24 -12.57 11.83
C GLY A 42 12.77 -13.02 11.81
N VAL A 43 12.26 -13.54 10.68
CA VAL A 43 10.92 -14.15 10.61
C VAL A 43 11.04 -15.67 10.71
N GLU A 44 10.60 -16.26 11.82
CA GLU A 44 10.68 -17.72 12.02
C GLU A 44 9.38 -18.46 11.63
N LYS A 45 8.24 -18.03 12.19
CA LYS A 45 6.94 -18.69 11.98
C LYS A 45 5.82 -17.65 11.86
N ILE A 46 4.96 -17.84 10.87
CA ILE A 46 3.81 -16.99 10.57
C ILE A 46 2.56 -17.86 10.68
N SER A 47 1.54 -17.41 11.43
CA SER A 47 0.25 -18.11 11.50
C SER A 47 -0.52 -17.97 10.18
N GLU A 48 -1.42 -18.91 9.87
CA GLU A 48 -2.24 -18.84 8.65
C GLU A 48 -3.11 -17.58 8.61
N GLU A 49 -3.67 -17.15 9.74
CA GLU A 49 -4.46 -15.93 9.85
C GLU A 49 -3.63 -14.67 9.57
N SER A 50 -2.40 -14.60 10.11
CA SER A 50 -1.48 -13.49 9.85
C SER A 50 -1.07 -13.45 8.38
N LEU A 51 -0.79 -14.61 7.80
CA LEU A 51 -0.44 -14.72 6.40
C LEU A 51 -1.58 -14.28 5.48
N HIS A 52 -2.83 -14.65 5.81
CA HIS A 52 -4.02 -14.19 5.11
C HIS A 52 -4.15 -12.66 5.18
N LEU A 53 -4.00 -12.08 6.38
CA LEU A 53 -4.08 -10.64 6.57
C LEU A 53 -2.97 -9.89 5.81
N ILE A 54 -1.73 -10.36 5.86
CA ILE A 54 -0.61 -9.79 5.09
C ILE A 54 -0.91 -9.86 3.59
N THR A 55 -1.46 -10.98 3.11
CA THR A 55 -1.81 -11.15 1.70
C THR A 55 -2.86 -10.12 1.27
N LYS A 56 -3.94 -9.96 2.04
CA LYS A 56 -4.97 -8.95 1.79
C LYS A 56 -4.45 -7.52 1.92
N ALA A 57 -3.62 -7.24 2.92
CA ALA A 57 -3.01 -5.92 3.08
C ALA A 57 -2.11 -5.57 1.90
N THR A 58 -1.39 -6.56 1.33
CA THR A 58 -0.55 -6.36 0.14
C THR A 58 -1.39 -6.04 -1.10
N GLU A 59 -2.55 -6.68 -1.27
CA GLU A 59 -3.51 -6.35 -2.33
C GLU A 59 -3.99 -4.90 -2.23
N LEU A 60 -4.47 -4.53 -1.03
CA LEU A 60 -4.95 -3.17 -0.76
C LEU A 60 -3.83 -2.15 -0.94
N PHE A 61 -2.62 -2.46 -0.49
CA PHE A 61 -1.45 -1.61 -0.70
C PHE A 61 -1.20 -1.35 -2.18
N VAL A 62 -1.15 -2.38 -3.03
CA VAL A 62 -0.92 -2.20 -4.47
C VAL A 62 -2.04 -1.36 -5.11
N GLN A 63 -3.30 -1.59 -4.73
CA GLN A 63 -4.43 -0.82 -5.24
C GLN A 63 -4.34 0.66 -4.85
N SER A 64 -4.18 0.94 -3.55
CA SER A 64 -4.09 2.30 -3.03
C SER A 64 -2.84 3.03 -3.54
N PHE A 65 -1.70 2.35 -3.58
CA PHE A 65 -0.45 2.87 -4.14
C PHE A 65 -0.63 3.28 -5.61
N THR A 66 -1.21 2.40 -6.43
CA THR A 66 -1.41 2.70 -7.85
C THR A 66 -2.36 3.87 -8.05
N GLN A 67 -3.43 3.96 -7.26
CA GLN A 67 -4.39 5.08 -7.31
C GLN A 67 -3.75 6.40 -6.87
N GLU A 68 -2.97 6.39 -5.79
CA GLU A 68 -2.29 7.57 -5.26
C GLU A 68 -1.25 8.10 -6.25
N VAL A 69 -0.45 7.22 -6.85
CA VAL A 69 0.52 7.59 -7.89
C VAL A 69 -0.20 8.12 -9.12
N HIS A 70 -1.27 7.45 -9.58
CA HIS A 70 -2.04 7.89 -10.75
C HIS A 70 -2.70 9.26 -10.56
N SER A 71 -3.15 9.57 -9.34
CA SER A 71 -3.73 10.89 -9.02
C SER A 71 -2.74 12.06 -9.16
N GLN A 72 -1.44 11.77 -9.08
CA GLN A 72 -0.35 12.73 -9.22
C GLN A 72 0.33 12.65 -10.60
N ALA A 73 -0.08 11.70 -11.45
CA ALA A 73 0.53 11.50 -12.76
C ALA A 73 0.24 12.70 -13.67
N ALA A 74 1.24 13.09 -14.46
CA ALA A 74 1.09 14.20 -15.40
C ALA A 74 0.11 13.86 -16.54
N ASP A 75 -0.01 12.58 -16.89
CA ASP A 75 -0.90 12.07 -17.93
C ASP A 75 -1.93 11.13 -17.31
N ALA A 76 -3.21 11.51 -17.32
CA ALA A 76 -4.28 10.70 -16.76
C ALA A 76 -4.53 9.38 -17.53
N SER A 77 -4.01 9.23 -18.74
CA SER A 77 -4.24 8.06 -19.58
C SER A 77 -3.27 6.91 -19.33
N LYS A 78 -2.12 7.16 -18.69
CA LYS A 78 -1.08 6.15 -18.45
C LYS A 78 -0.29 6.44 -17.17
N LEU A 79 0.24 5.38 -16.57
CA LEU A 79 1.16 5.48 -15.45
C LEU A 79 2.59 5.20 -15.95
N CYS A 80 3.49 6.15 -15.81
CA CYS A 80 4.89 6.01 -16.19
C CYS A 80 5.78 5.81 -14.96
N TYR A 81 7.02 5.34 -15.19
CA TYR A 81 7.96 5.10 -14.10
C TYR A 81 8.30 6.39 -13.34
N GLU A 82 8.38 7.50 -14.06
CA GLU A 82 8.68 8.82 -13.54
C GLU A 82 7.63 9.28 -12.52
N ASP A 83 6.35 8.95 -12.74
CA ASP A 83 5.27 9.22 -11.80
C ASP A 83 5.45 8.42 -10.50
N VAL A 84 5.78 7.13 -10.62
CA VAL A 84 6.04 6.24 -9.48
C VAL A 84 7.25 6.70 -8.68
N ALA A 85 8.37 6.98 -9.34
CA ALA A 85 9.58 7.47 -8.70
C ALA A 85 9.37 8.85 -8.07
N GLY A 86 8.61 9.74 -8.71
CA GLY A 86 8.22 11.03 -8.15
C GLY A 86 7.44 10.87 -6.84
N ALA A 87 6.38 10.05 -6.86
CA ALA A 87 5.54 9.81 -5.68
C ALA A 87 6.33 9.18 -4.52
N VAL A 88 7.15 8.16 -4.77
CA VAL A 88 7.97 7.47 -3.75
C VAL A 88 8.97 8.42 -3.06
N HIS A 89 9.51 9.39 -3.80
CA HIS A 89 10.49 10.33 -3.26
C HIS A 89 9.83 11.56 -2.63
N SER A 90 8.58 11.87 -3.00
CA SER A 90 7.78 12.96 -2.43
C SER A 90 7.08 12.58 -1.11
N LEU A 91 6.48 11.39 -1.06
CA LEU A 91 5.63 10.96 0.04
C LEU A 91 6.42 10.28 1.17
N ASP A 92 6.12 10.66 2.42
CA ASP A 92 6.83 10.16 3.61
C ASP A 92 6.55 8.67 3.88
N HIS A 93 5.30 8.25 3.75
CA HIS A 93 4.88 6.85 3.97
C HIS A 93 5.43 5.87 2.93
N LEU A 94 5.96 6.37 1.81
CA LEU A 94 6.59 5.58 0.76
C LEU A 94 8.12 5.55 0.86
N LYS A 95 8.72 6.15 1.90
CA LYS A 95 10.17 6.19 2.12
C LYS A 95 10.86 4.84 2.02
N PHE A 96 10.19 3.78 2.49
CA PHE A 96 10.71 2.41 2.46
C PHE A 96 10.97 1.87 1.04
N LEU A 97 10.41 2.50 0.00
CA LEU A 97 10.59 2.11 -1.40
C LEU A 97 11.73 2.86 -2.11
N ARG A 98 12.33 3.89 -1.50
CA ARG A 98 13.28 4.78 -2.20
C ARG A 98 14.52 4.05 -2.71
N ASP A 99 15.02 3.08 -1.93
CA ASP A 99 16.19 2.29 -2.30
C ASP A 99 15.89 1.29 -3.41
N ILE A 100 14.61 0.90 -3.57
CA ILE A 100 14.13 -0.04 -4.58
C ILE A 100 13.72 0.69 -5.87
N ILE A 101 13.19 1.90 -5.75
CA ILE A 101 12.67 2.72 -6.85
C ILE A 101 13.45 4.05 -6.87
N PRO A 102 14.65 4.08 -7.48
CA PRO A 102 15.47 5.29 -7.52
C PRO A 102 14.91 6.34 -8.50
N GLN A 103 15.16 7.62 -8.23
CA GLN A 103 14.96 8.67 -9.24
C GLN A 103 16.05 8.55 -10.31
N LYS A 104 15.63 8.51 -11.58
CA LYS A 104 16.55 8.53 -12.71
C LYS A 104 17.11 9.94 -12.86
N ILE A 105 18.43 10.03 -12.98
CA ILE A 105 19.14 11.23 -13.38
C ILE A 105 20.00 10.91 -14.60
N THR A 106 20.12 11.85 -15.50
CA THR A 106 21.06 11.77 -16.62
C THR A 106 22.50 11.97 -16.12
N TRP A 107 23.48 11.52 -16.90
CA TRP A 107 24.89 11.77 -16.58
C TRP A 107 25.19 13.28 -16.44
N ALA A 108 24.59 14.11 -17.30
CA ALA A 108 24.77 15.56 -17.23
C ALA A 108 24.20 16.16 -15.94
N GLU A 109 23.03 15.68 -15.47
CA GLU A 109 22.46 16.08 -14.18
C GLU A 109 23.29 15.57 -13.00
N ALA A 110 23.78 14.33 -13.07
CA ALA A 110 24.69 13.78 -12.09
C ALA A 110 25.98 14.61 -11.98
N GLN A 111 26.57 15.01 -13.11
CA GLN A 111 27.76 15.86 -13.14
C GLN A 111 27.50 17.21 -12.46
N LYS A 112 26.37 17.84 -12.74
CA LYS A 112 25.96 19.09 -12.06
C LYS A 112 25.72 18.89 -10.56
N LEU A 113 25.09 17.78 -10.16
CA LEU A 113 24.88 17.44 -8.76
C LEU A 113 26.22 17.25 -8.03
N MET A 114 27.19 16.58 -8.66
CA MET A 114 28.54 16.39 -8.10
C MET A 114 29.29 17.72 -7.97
N GLU A 115 29.28 18.56 -9.02
CA GLU A 115 29.90 19.89 -9.01
C GLU A 115 29.26 20.79 -7.93
N ASN A 116 27.95 20.76 -7.78
CA ASN A 116 27.24 21.48 -6.71
C ASN A 116 27.57 20.93 -5.31
N HIS A 117 27.82 19.62 -5.17
CA HIS A 117 28.18 19.02 -3.88
C HIS A 117 29.64 19.31 -3.48
N GLU A 118 30.56 19.41 -4.45
CA GLU A 118 31.92 19.88 -4.24
C GLU A 118 31.93 21.35 -3.77
N ASN A 119 31.07 22.20 -4.37
CA ASN A 119 30.90 23.59 -3.95
C ASN A 119 30.29 23.77 -2.55
N ASN A 120 29.66 22.73 -1.97
CA ASN A 120 29.08 22.77 -0.62
C ASN A 120 30.00 22.15 0.45
N PHE A 121 31.21 21.71 0.08
CA PHE A 121 32.23 21.17 1.00
C PHE A 121 33.34 22.19 1.34
N GLU A 122 33.39 23.36 0.69
CA GLU A 122 34.30 24.47 1.06
C GLU A 122 33.72 25.37 2.17
N GLY A 123 33.44 24.77 3.33
CA GLY A 123 32.87 25.51 4.47
C GLY A 123 33.26 25.01 5.86
N PHE A 124 34.23 24.09 5.97
CA PHE A 124 34.75 23.61 7.25
C PHE A 124 36.24 23.28 7.18
N PHE A 125 37.07 24.29 6.89
CA PHE A 125 38.42 24.43 7.45
C PHE A 125 38.71 25.92 7.64
#